data_AF-A0A4Y4BDE2-F1
#
_entry.id   AF-A0A4Y4BDE2-F1
#
_cell.length_a   1.000
_cell.length_b   1.000
_cell.length_c   1.000
_cell.angle_alpha   90.00
_cell.angle_beta   90.00
_cell.angle_gamma   90.00
#
_symmetry.space_group_name_H-M   'P 1'
#
loop_
_entity.id
_entity.type
_entity.pdbx_description
1 polymer ?
#
loop_
_entity_poly.entity_id
_entity_poly.type
_entity_poly.pdbx_seq_one_letter_code
_entity_poly.pdbx_strand_id
1 'polypeptide(L)'
;MARERPASYVAFDVLAIADRDARGLRLDDRRALLQELALSWSPPLNLSPVTRDVAEAAQWFEALTASGIEGLVVKGGAQPYVGGDRTWIKVKQRYTLDVVCAAVTGARERPQELVVGLPVDGALRIVGRSSPLSAAASRALGHLLRKPEGPHPWPAGVKPGAVDRFNRSGRERV
;
A
#
# COMPACT_ATOMS: atom_id res chain seq x y z
N MET A 1 5.66 13.36 21.49
CA MET A 1 5.09 12.63 20.33
C MET A 1 3.90 13.33 19.67
N ALA A 2 2.70 13.41 20.27
CA ALA A 2 1.53 14.01 19.58
C ALA A 2 1.71 15.51 19.20
N ARG A 3 2.46 16.29 20.01
CA ARG A 3 2.81 17.68 19.69
C ARG A 3 3.91 17.83 18.64
N GLU A 4 4.75 16.81 18.48
CA GLU A 4 5.90 16.82 17.55
C GLU A 4 5.52 16.31 16.16
N ARG A 5 4.45 15.51 16.07
CA ARG A 5 3.90 14.94 14.84
C ARG A 5 2.38 15.00 14.90
N PRO A 6 1.78 16.16 14.55
CA PRO A 6 0.32 16.28 14.55
C PRO A 6 -0.28 15.27 13.56
N ALA A 7 -1.41 14.69 13.94
CA ALA A 7 -2.13 13.72 13.13
C ALA A 7 -3.57 14.21 12.89
N SER A 8 -4.06 14.01 11.67
CA SER A 8 -5.46 14.20 11.32
C SER A 8 -6.20 12.86 11.38
N TYR A 9 -7.40 12.86 11.96
CA TYR A 9 -8.28 11.71 11.96
C TYR A 9 -9.33 11.85 10.87
N VAL A 10 -9.39 10.91 9.94
CA VAL A 10 -10.38 10.88 8.87
C VAL A 10 -11.33 9.71 9.12
N ALA A 11 -12.52 10.00 9.64
CA ALA A 11 -13.53 8.99 9.96
C ALA A 11 -14.27 8.55 8.69
N PHE A 12 -14.51 7.24 8.55
CA PHE A 12 -15.14 6.67 7.36
C PHE A 12 -16.34 5.76 7.66
N ASP A 13 -16.59 5.44 8.92
CA ASP A 13 -17.73 4.62 9.38
C ASP A 13 -18.04 4.95 10.86
N VAL A 14 -19.21 4.56 11.33
CA VAL A 14 -19.61 4.60 12.74
C VAL A 14 -20.10 3.22 13.15
N LEU A 15 -19.48 2.64 14.17
CA LEU A 15 -19.78 1.27 14.61
C LEU A 15 -20.71 1.23 15.83
N ALA A 16 -20.80 2.33 16.57
CA ALA A 16 -21.71 2.50 17.68
C ALA A 16 -21.99 3.99 17.93
N ILE A 17 -23.14 4.30 18.51
CA ILE A 17 -23.52 5.65 18.95
C ILE A 17 -24.07 5.55 20.36
N ALA A 18 -23.40 6.23 21.29
CA ALA A 18 -23.55 5.95 22.73
C ALA A 18 -23.42 4.44 22.96
N ASP A 19 -24.41 3.81 23.59
CA ASP A 19 -24.40 2.38 23.91
C ASP A 19 -25.10 1.50 22.86
N ARG A 20 -25.45 2.06 21.69
CA ARG A 20 -26.14 1.32 20.63
C ARG A 20 -25.17 0.88 19.54
N ASP A 21 -25.10 -0.44 19.32
CA ASP A 21 -24.34 -1.04 18.24
C ASP A 21 -24.97 -0.72 16.88
N ALA A 22 -24.18 -0.12 15.99
CA ALA A 22 -24.59 0.25 14.64
C ALA A 22 -24.10 -0.75 13.58
N ARG A 23 -23.27 -1.74 13.93
CA ARG A 23 -22.63 -2.65 12.96
C ARG A 23 -23.62 -3.45 12.12
N GLY A 24 -24.78 -3.79 12.68
CA GLY A 24 -25.86 -4.50 11.97
C GLY A 24 -26.63 -3.63 10.96
N LEU A 25 -26.50 -2.31 11.03
CA LEU A 25 -27.17 -1.39 10.10
C LEU A 25 -26.50 -1.39 8.73
N ARG A 26 -27.22 -0.94 7.70
CA ARG A 26 -26.64 -0.74 6.35
C ARG A 26 -25.60 0.37 6.40
N LEU A 27 -24.58 0.30 5.53
CA LEU A 27 -23.55 1.35 5.44
C LEU A 27 -24.17 2.73 5.14
N ASP A 28 -25.23 2.79 4.32
CA ASP A 28 -25.94 4.05 4.04
C ASP A 28 -26.47 4.70 5.33
N ASP A 29 -27.07 3.90 6.22
CA ASP A 29 -27.64 4.38 7.49
C ASP A 29 -26.52 4.79 8.46
N ARG A 30 -25.47 3.97 8.58
CA ARG A 30 -24.28 4.31 9.39
C ARG A 30 -23.62 5.59 8.88
N ARG A 31 -23.56 5.77 7.56
CA ARG A 31 -22.96 6.97 6.96
C ARG A 31 -23.76 8.23 7.30
N ALA A 32 -25.10 8.16 7.23
CA ALA A 32 -25.96 9.28 7.60
C ALA A 32 -25.74 9.66 9.08
N LEU A 33 -25.70 8.67 9.98
CA LEU A 33 -25.42 8.89 11.39
C LEU A 33 -24.04 9.51 11.64
N LEU A 34 -23.00 9.03 10.93
CA LEU A 34 -21.66 9.61 11.02
C LEU A 34 -21.63 11.06 10.53
N GLN A 35 -22.37 11.40 9.47
CA GLN A 35 -22.48 12.76 8.96
C GLN A 35 -23.15 13.70 9.97
N GLU A 36 -24.18 13.23 10.66
CA GLU A 36 -24.85 13.97 11.73
C GLU A 36 -23.88 14.26 12.89
N LEU A 37 -23.12 13.25 13.35
CA LEU A 37 -22.08 13.43 14.37
C LEU A 37 -21.02 14.44 13.93
N ALA A 38 -20.64 14.42 12.65
CA ALA A 38 -19.60 15.26 12.08
C ALA A 38 -19.97 16.74 11.93
N LEU A 39 -21.24 17.13 12.11
CA LEU A 39 -21.69 18.53 12.01
C LEU A 39 -20.97 19.47 13.00
N SER A 40 -20.55 18.94 14.15
CA SER A 40 -19.83 19.70 15.19
C SER A 40 -18.31 19.58 15.09
N TRP A 41 -17.78 18.84 14.11
CA TRP A 41 -16.35 18.57 14.02
C TRP A 41 -15.60 19.71 13.37
N SER A 42 -14.35 19.87 13.80
CA SER A 42 -13.36 20.74 13.19
C SER A 42 -12.02 20.02 13.14
N PRO A 43 -11.06 20.49 12.31
CA PRO A 43 -9.72 19.91 12.27
C PRO A 43 -9.13 19.78 13.69
N PRO A 44 -8.46 18.66 14.00
CA PRO A 44 -7.95 17.65 13.07
C PRO A 44 -8.92 16.48 12.76
N LEU A 45 -10.19 16.56 13.18
CA LEU A 45 -11.21 15.55 12.86
C LEU A 45 -11.89 15.89 11.53
N ASN A 46 -11.92 14.93 10.62
CA ASN A 46 -12.46 15.10 9.28
C ASN A 46 -13.32 13.88 8.91
N LEU A 47 -14.31 14.12 8.05
CA LEU A 47 -15.08 13.05 7.45
C LEU A 47 -14.45 12.63 6.13
N SER A 48 -14.33 11.32 5.87
CA SER A 48 -13.88 10.84 4.56
C SER A 48 -14.89 11.24 3.48
N PRO A 49 -14.47 11.72 2.30
CA PRO A 49 -15.40 11.94 1.20
C PRO A 49 -16.01 10.60 0.74
N VAL A 50 -17.22 10.64 0.20
CA VAL A 50 -17.92 9.48 -0.37
C VAL A 50 -18.74 9.95 -1.57
N THR A 51 -18.79 9.13 -2.62
CA THR A 51 -19.65 9.35 -3.77
C THR A 51 -20.32 8.04 -4.18
N ARG A 52 -21.50 8.16 -4.80
CA ARG A 52 -22.20 7.06 -5.49
C ARG A 52 -22.06 7.17 -7.01
N ASP A 53 -21.50 8.28 -7.50
CA ASP A 53 -21.27 8.50 -8.92
C ASP A 53 -19.93 7.87 -9.33
N VAL A 54 -19.99 6.99 -10.32
CA VAL A 54 -18.82 6.30 -10.87
C VAL A 54 -17.90 7.29 -11.60
N ALA A 55 -18.45 8.31 -12.26
CA ALA A 55 -17.65 9.32 -12.96
C ALA A 55 -16.85 10.17 -11.96
N GLU A 56 -17.49 10.60 -10.87
CA GLU A 56 -16.81 11.31 -9.79
C GLU A 56 -15.75 10.43 -9.11
N ALA A 57 -16.06 9.14 -8.85
CA ALA A 57 -15.09 8.21 -8.29
C ALA A 57 -13.86 8.03 -9.21
N ALA A 58 -14.06 7.95 -10.54
CA ALA A 58 -12.96 7.87 -11.50
C ALA A 58 -12.08 9.12 -11.46
N GLN A 59 -12.69 10.32 -11.39
CA GLN A 59 -11.96 11.57 -11.23
C GLN A 59 -11.14 11.59 -9.93
N TRP A 60 -11.72 11.13 -8.81
CA TRP A 60 -10.99 11.02 -7.54
C TRP A 60 -9.80 10.07 -7.64
N PHE A 61 -9.97 8.93 -8.32
CA PHE A 61 -8.92 7.94 -8.49
C PHE A 61 -7.70 8.47 -9.26
N GLU A 62 -7.91 9.41 -10.19
CA GLU A 62 -6.84 10.04 -10.95
C GLU A 62 -6.24 11.26 -10.25
N ALA A 63 -7.09 12.12 -9.66
CA ALA A 63 -6.66 13.41 -9.13
C ALA A 63 -6.04 13.33 -7.73
N LEU A 64 -6.52 12.41 -6.88
CA LEU A 64 -6.13 12.37 -5.47
C LEU A 64 -4.79 11.68 -5.22
N THR A 65 -4.21 10.98 -6.19
CA THR A 65 -2.88 10.38 -6.01
C THR A 65 -1.79 11.42 -5.83
N ALA A 66 -1.94 12.60 -6.44
CA ALA A 66 -1.02 13.72 -6.24
C ALA A 66 -1.00 14.25 -4.79
N SER A 67 -2.08 14.03 -4.02
CA SER A 67 -2.16 14.39 -2.61
C SER A 67 -1.79 13.24 -1.66
N GLY A 68 -1.25 12.14 -2.20
CA GLY A 68 -0.79 10.98 -1.43
C GLY A 68 -1.89 9.96 -1.10
N ILE A 69 -3.09 10.07 -1.68
CA ILE A 69 -4.15 9.07 -1.54
C ILE A 69 -3.86 7.90 -2.48
N GLU A 70 -3.68 6.69 -1.93
CA GLU A 70 -3.27 5.51 -2.71
C GLU A 70 -4.36 4.94 -3.65
N GLY A 71 -5.61 5.35 -3.45
CA GLY A 71 -6.75 4.90 -4.24
C GLY A 71 -8.07 4.92 -3.47
N LEU A 72 -9.01 4.07 -3.88
CA LEU A 72 -10.39 4.02 -3.40
C LEU A 72 -10.69 2.75 -2.61
N VAL A 73 -11.68 2.87 -1.72
CA VAL A 73 -12.32 1.73 -1.06
C VAL A 73 -13.78 1.69 -1.50
N VAL A 74 -14.18 0.62 -2.17
CA VAL A 74 -15.57 0.39 -2.60
C VAL A 74 -16.25 -0.52 -1.59
N LYS A 75 -17.43 -0.10 -1.13
CA LYS A 75 -18.25 -0.78 -0.13
C LYS A 75 -19.69 -0.84 -0.62
N GLY A 76 -20.42 -1.91 -0.33
CA GLY A 76 -21.85 -1.96 -0.64
C GLY A 76 -22.65 -1.05 0.29
N GLY A 77 -23.53 -0.19 -0.26
CA GLY A 77 -24.37 0.71 0.56
C GLY A 77 -25.30 -0.04 1.53
N ALA A 78 -25.80 -1.20 1.11
CA ALA A 78 -26.61 -2.09 1.93
C ALA A 78 -25.81 -2.97 2.91
N GLN A 79 -24.48 -2.90 2.89
CA GLN A 79 -23.63 -3.86 3.56
C GLN A 79 -23.54 -3.58 5.08
N PRO A 80 -23.79 -4.56 5.96
CA PRO A 80 -23.47 -4.44 7.38
C PRO A 80 -21.95 -4.40 7.61
N TYR A 81 -21.53 -3.95 8.78
CA TYR A 81 -20.14 -4.04 9.20
C TYR A 81 -19.87 -5.43 9.80
N VAL A 82 -18.99 -6.20 9.16
CA VAL A 82 -18.57 -7.51 9.65
C VAL A 82 -17.09 -7.45 9.99
N GLY A 83 -16.77 -7.49 11.29
CA GLY A 83 -15.41 -7.40 11.79
C GLY A 83 -14.58 -8.62 11.37
N GLY A 84 -13.33 -8.40 10.94
CA GLY A 84 -12.42 -9.46 10.50
C GLY A 84 -12.61 -9.90 9.04
N ASP A 85 -13.74 -9.57 8.42
CA ASP A 85 -14.04 -9.96 7.05
C ASP A 85 -13.43 -9.04 6.00
N ARG A 86 -12.94 -9.64 4.90
CA ARG A 86 -12.25 -8.95 3.80
C ARG A 86 -13.21 -8.61 2.65
N THR A 87 -14.36 -8.04 2.98
CA THR A 87 -15.47 -7.81 2.03
C THR A 87 -15.36 -6.51 1.24
N TRP A 88 -14.56 -5.54 1.71
CA TRP A 88 -14.36 -4.27 0.99
C TRP A 88 -13.33 -4.41 -0.13
N ILE A 89 -13.63 -3.79 -1.27
CA ILE A 89 -12.77 -3.81 -2.45
C ILE A 89 -11.83 -2.60 -2.37
N LYS A 90 -10.52 -2.84 -2.45
CA LYS A 90 -9.50 -1.80 -2.51
C LYS A 90 -9.04 -1.64 -3.95
N VAL A 91 -9.35 -0.50 -4.55
CA VAL A 91 -8.89 -0.13 -5.89
C VAL A 91 -7.70 0.81 -5.71
N LYS A 92 -6.49 0.31 -5.96
CA LYS A 92 -5.25 1.08 -5.76
C LYS A 92 -4.62 1.42 -7.09
N GLN A 93 -4.09 2.63 -7.23
CA GLN A 93 -3.18 2.92 -8.32
C GLN A 93 -1.91 2.09 -8.17
N ARG A 94 -1.40 1.59 -9.30
CA ARG A 94 -0.16 0.83 -9.35
C ARG A 94 0.73 1.50 -10.37
N TYR A 95 1.94 1.83 -9.94
CA TYR A 95 2.99 2.31 -10.82
C TYR A 95 3.95 1.16 -11.08
N THR A 96 4.25 0.93 -12.35
CA THR A 96 5.28 0.00 -12.79
C THR A 96 6.47 0.80 -13.27
N LEU A 97 7.66 0.35 -12.87
CA LEU A 97 8.92 0.92 -13.32
C LEU A 97 9.84 -0.23 -13.68
N ASP A 98 10.53 -0.09 -14.82
CA ASP A 98 11.58 -1.01 -15.18
C ASP A 98 12.80 -0.75 -14.32
N VAL A 99 13.29 -1.82 -13.70
CA VAL A 99 14.42 -1.78 -12.77
C VAL A 99 15.45 -2.81 -13.18
N VAL A 100 16.72 -2.54 -12.85
CA VAL A 100 17.80 -3.50 -13.07
C VAL A 100 17.79 -4.51 -11.93
N CYS A 101 17.67 -5.79 -12.26
CA CYS A 101 17.96 -6.86 -11.30
C CYS A 101 19.47 -6.92 -11.07
N ALA A 102 19.90 -6.43 -9.91
CA ALA A 102 21.32 -6.26 -9.63
C ALA A 102 21.91 -7.41 -8.81
N ALA A 103 21.09 -8.04 -7.96
CA ALA A 103 21.47 -9.23 -7.21
C ALA A 103 20.24 -10.06 -6.86
N VAL A 104 20.46 -11.27 -6.36
CA VAL A 104 19.41 -12.16 -5.87
C VAL A 104 19.79 -12.76 -4.53
N THR A 105 18.80 -13.14 -3.74
CA THR A 105 18.99 -14.02 -2.58
C THR A 105 18.78 -15.47 -2.98
N GLY A 106 19.43 -16.41 -2.28
CA GLY A 106 19.44 -17.83 -2.64
C GLY A 106 20.38 -18.16 -3.80
N ALA A 107 20.25 -19.35 -4.37
CA ALA A 107 21.04 -19.77 -5.52
C ALA A 107 20.61 -19.02 -6.78
N ARG A 108 21.55 -18.67 -7.68
CA ARG A 108 21.24 -17.95 -8.93
C ARG A 108 20.24 -18.70 -9.81
N GLU A 109 20.33 -20.02 -9.83
CA GLU A 109 19.47 -20.91 -10.60
C GLU A 109 18.07 -21.06 -9.98
N ARG A 110 17.91 -20.67 -8.71
CA ARG A 110 16.67 -20.71 -7.92
C ARG A 110 16.61 -19.50 -6.96
N PRO A 111 16.52 -18.27 -7.52
CA PRO A 111 16.51 -17.07 -6.71
C PRO A 111 15.24 -17.03 -5.84
N GLN A 112 15.38 -16.53 -4.63
CA GLN A 112 14.27 -16.38 -3.69
C GLN A 112 13.66 -14.99 -3.76
N GLU A 113 14.50 -13.96 -3.85
CA GLU A 113 14.09 -12.56 -4.00
C GLU A 113 15.08 -11.82 -4.91
N LEU A 114 14.62 -10.76 -5.57
CA LEU A 114 15.44 -9.88 -6.40
C LEU A 114 15.81 -8.63 -5.62
N VAL A 115 17.07 -8.23 -5.66
CA VAL A 115 17.53 -6.90 -5.24
C VAL A 115 17.61 -6.02 -6.48
N VAL A 116 16.84 -4.94 -6.49
CA VAL A 116 16.63 -4.11 -7.68
C VAL A 116 17.24 -2.73 -7.51
N GLY A 117 17.73 -2.19 -8.61
CA GLY A 117 18.35 -0.86 -8.66
C GLY A 117 17.89 0.00 -9.84
N LEU A 118 18.07 1.31 -9.69
CA LEU A 118 17.88 2.30 -10.75
C LEU A 118 19.21 3.01 -11.07
N PRO A 119 19.55 3.19 -12.36
CA PRO A 119 20.73 3.96 -12.74
C PRO A 119 20.46 5.45 -12.45
N VAL A 120 21.30 6.06 -11.63
CA VAL A 120 21.26 7.47 -11.27
C VAL A 120 22.68 8.01 -11.31
N ASP A 121 22.93 9.01 -12.15
CA ASP A 121 24.25 9.65 -12.34
C ASP A 121 25.38 8.64 -12.67
N GLY A 122 25.07 7.64 -13.50
CA GLY A 122 26.03 6.60 -13.90
C GLY A 122 26.28 5.50 -12.86
N ALA A 123 25.63 5.56 -11.69
CA ALA A 123 25.72 4.55 -10.64
C ALA A 123 24.38 3.85 -10.41
N LEU A 124 24.40 2.56 -10.07
CA LEU A 124 23.19 1.81 -9.77
C LEU A 124 22.82 1.93 -8.29
N ARG A 125 21.71 2.61 -7.99
CA ARG A 125 21.20 2.79 -6.62
C ARG A 125 20.20 1.70 -6.29
N ILE A 126 20.37 1.02 -5.15
CA ILE A 126 19.39 0.05 -4.64
C ILE A 126 18.10 0.79 -4.28
N VAL A 127 17.00 0.43 -4.94
CA VAL A 127 15.67 1.03 -4.73
C VAL A 127 14.66 0.08 -4.11
N GLY A 128 14.98 -1.20 -4.00
CA GLY A 128 14.08 -2.13 -3.35
C GLY A 128 14.49 -3.59 -3.46
N ARG A 129 13.58 -4.43 -2.99
CA ARG A 129 13.63 -5.88 -3.12
C ARG A 129 12.24 -6.39 -3.51
N SER A 130 12.17 -7.46 -4.30
CA SER A 130 10.90 -8.12 -4.56
C SER A 130 10.36 -8.77 -3.28
N SER A 131 9.06 -9.09 -3.27
CA SER A 131 8.55 -10.14 -2.39
C SER A 131 9.16 -11.50 -2.76
N PRO A 132 9.03 -12.53 -1.90
CA PRO A 132 9.43 -13.89 -2.23
C PRO A 132 8.83 -14.34 -3.57
N LEU A 133 9.71 -14.82 -4.44
CA LEU A 133 9.34 -15.31 -5.76
C LEU A 133 8.54 -16.60 -5.63
N SER A 134 7.52 -16.75 -6.47
CA SER A 134 6.85 -18.04 -6.63
C SER A 134 7.82 -19.07 -7.21
N ALA A 135 7.57 -20.36 -6.98
CA ALA A 135 8.41 -21.43 -7.52
C ALA A 135 8.54 -21.36 -9.06
N ALA A 136 7.48 -20.94 -9.75
CA ALA A 136 7.48 -20.75 -11.20
C ALA A 136 8.36 -19.55 -11.62
N ALA A 137 8.21 -18.40 -10.97
CA ALA A 137 9.01 -17.21 -11.26
C ALA A 137 10.50 -17.45 -10.96
N SER A 138 10.81 -18.11 -9.83
CA SER A 138 12.17 -18.49 -9.45
C SER A 138 12.83 -19.36 -10.53
N ARG A 139 12.14 -20.39 -11.03
CA ARG A 139 12.63 -21.23 -12.14
C ARG A 139 12.89 -20.42 -13.41
N ALA A 140 11.91 -19.62 -13.83
CA ALA A 140 12.02 -18.84 -15.06
C ALA A 140 13.21 -17.87 -15.00
N LEU A 141 13.34 -17.13 -13.89
CA LEU A 141 14.43 -16.19 -13.70
C LEU A 141 15.80 -16.86 -13.61
N GLY A 142 15.89 -18.05 -12.99
CA GLY A 142 17.14 -18.80 -12.91
C GLY A 142 17.80 -19.10 -14.26
N HIS A 143 17.00 -19.23 -15.33
CA HIS A 143 17.49 -19.41 -16.70
C HIS A 143 17.89 -18.11 -17.40
N LEU A 144 17.39 -16.96 -16.92
CA LEU A 144 17.65 -15.65 -17.52
C LEU A 144 18.81 -14.92 -16.84
N LEU A 145 19.09 -15.22 -15.57
CA LEU A 145 20.13 -14.57 -14.79
C LEU A 145 21.54 -15.01 -15.23
N ARG A 146 22.36 -14.02 -15.54
CA ARG A 146 23.79 -14.20 -15.88
C ARG A 146 24.65 -13.57 -14.80
N LYS A 147 25.88 -14.06 -14.67
CA LYS A 147 26.89 -13.32 -13.92
C LYS A 147 27.18 -12.01 -14.66
N PRO A 148 27.47 -10.91 -13.95
CA PRO A 148 27.85 -9.67 -14.60
C PRO A 148 29.14 -9.88 -15.41
N GLU A 149 29.18 -9.34 -16.61
CA GLU A 149 30.36 -9.29 -17.46
C GLU A 149 31.00 -7.90 -17.32
N GLY A 150 32.30 -7.86 -17.00
CA GLY A 150 33.03 -6.60 -16.85
C GLY A 150 32.68 -5.79 -15.58
N PRO A 151 33.16 -4.54 -15.49
CA PRO A 151 32.88 -3.66 -14.36
C PRO A 151 31.38 -3.31 -14.32
N HIS A 152 30.72 -3.63 -13.21
CA HIS A 152 29.30 -3.40 -13.03
C HIS A 152 29.05 -2.09 -12.25
N PRO A 153 28.03 -1.28 -12.58
CA PRO A 153 27.70 -0.03 -11.87
C PRO A 153 27.17 -0.24 -10.43
N TRP A 154 27.38 -1.42 -9.84
CA TRP A 154 26.99 -1.70 -8.46
C TRP A 154 27.96 -1.01 -7.49
N PRO A 155 27.50 -0.53 -6.33
CA PRO A 155 28.42 -0.13 -5.28
C PRO A 155 29.36 -1.30 -4.93
N ALA A 156 30.64 -0.98 -4.78
CA ALA A 156 31.69 -1.95 -4.42
C ALA A 156 31.43 -2.67 -3.08
N GLY A 157 30.58 -2.10 -2.22
CA GLY A 157 30.09 -2.74 -1.00
C GLY A 157 28.66 -2.33 -0.69
N VAL A 158 27.83 -3.31 -0.33
CA VAL A 158 26.49 -3.09 0.21
C VAL A 158 26.58 -3.27 1.72
N LYS A 159 26.27 -2.22 2.49
CA LYS A 159 26.27 -2.31 3.96
C LYS A 159 25.30 -3.42 4.40
N PRO A 160 25.66 -4.27 5.38
CA PRO A 160 24.71 -5.18 6.01
C PRO A 160 23.44 -4.40 6.44
N GLY A 161 22.26 -4.94 6.09
CA GLY A 161 20.98 -4.30 6.37
C GLY A 161 20.55 -3.15 5.44
N ALA A 162 21.36 -2.77 4.45
CA ALA A 162 20.97 -1.75 3.46
C ALA A 162 19.70 -2.15 2.65
N VAL A 163 19.42 -3.44 2.57
CA VAL A 163 18.22 -4.01 1.96
C VAL A 163 17.06 -4.20 2.95
N ASP A 164 17.34 -4.28 4.26
CA ASP A 164 16.34 -4.55 5.30
C ASP A 164 15.38 -3.39 5.50
N ARG A 165 15.80 -2.16 5.16
CA ARG A 165 14.93 -0.98 5.16
C ARG A 165 13.70 -1.12 4.27
N PHE A 166 13.76 -1.99 3.26
CA PHE A 166 12.62 -2.28 2.37
C PHE A 166 11.69 -3.35 2.93
N ASN A 167 12.01 -3.94 4.08
CA ASN A 167 11.27 -5.05 4.70
C ASN A 167 10.34 -4.61 5.84
N ARG A 168 10.07 -3.30 5.99
CA ARG A 168 9.24 -2.76 7.08
C ARG A 168 7.72 -2.93 6.90
N SER A 169 7.26 -3.69 5.91
CA SER A 169 5.85 -4.07 5.78
C SER A 169 5.71 -5.59 5.69
N GLY A 170 5.35 -6.25 6.81
CA GLY A 170 4.91 -7.64 6.76
C GLY A 170 5.14 -8.53 8.00
N ARG A 171 5.72 -8.04 9.11
CA ARG A 171 5.82 -8.82 10.35
C ARG A 171 5.09 -8.13 11.51
N GLU A 172 3.77 -8.08 11.43
CA GLU A 172 2.94 -8.37 12.59
C GLU A 172 2.22 -9.68 12.26
N ARG A 173 2.86 -10.80 12.66
CA ARG A 173 2.12 -12.03 12.90
C ARG A 173 1.87 -12.05 14.41
N VAL A 174 0.58 -12.07 14.73
CA VAL A 174 0.02 -12.43 16.04
C VAL A 174 0.65 -13.73 16.54
#